data_AF-A0A519T3G7-F1
#
_entry.id   AF-A0A519T3G7-F1
#
_cell.length_a   1.000
_cell.length_b   1.000
_cell.length_c   1.000
_cell.angle_alpha   90.00
_cell.angle_beta   90.00
_cell.angle_gamma   90.00
#
_symmetry.space_group_name_H-M   'P 1'
#
loop_
_entity.id
_entity.type
_entity.pdbx_description
1 polymer ?
#
loop_
_entity_poly.entity_id
_entity_poly.type
_entity_poly.pdbx_seq_one_letter_code
_entity_poly.pdbx_strand_id
1 'polypeptide(L)' 'SSNHKIGALQRGPDGKIYVAREDNSFLGVIAQPNASGTACSYVDDGLKLGGRRSKLGLPGFVVEP' A
#
# COMPACT_ATOMS: atom_id res chain seq x y z
N SER A 1 -20.92 5.01 7.02
CA SER A 1 -19.70 4.64 7.73
C SER A 1 -18.60 4.43 6.71
N SER A 2 -17.73 5.40 6.51
CA SER A 2 -16.56 5.26 5.61
C SER A 2 -15.69 4.15 6.17
N ASN A 3 -15.64 3.02 5.48
CA ASN A 3 -14.97 1.82 5.94
C ASN A 3 -13.45 2.03 5.82
N HIS A 4 -12.83 2.61 6.85
CA HIS A 4 -11.38 2.84 6.90
C HIS A 4 -10.59 1.57 7.28
N LYS A 5 -11.02 0.41 6.78
CA LYS A 5 -10.29 -0.83 7.06
C LYS A 5 -8.97 -0.83 6.31
N ILE A 6 -7.90 -0.73 7.09
CA ILE A 6 -6.53 -0.95 6.64
C ILE A 6 -6.25 -2.45 6.76
N GLY A 7 -5.71 -3.02 5.69
CA GLY A 7 -5.33 -4.42 5.62
C GLY A 7 -3.82 -4.61 5.74
N ALA A 8 -3.28 -5.48 4.89
CA ALA A 8 -1.87 -5.80 4.83
C ALA A 8 -0.98 -4.60 4.48
N LEU A 9 0.22 -4.62 5.05
CA LEU A 9 1.36 -3.80 4.68
C LEU A 9 2.42 -4.71 4.06
N GLN A 10 2.93 -4.38 2.88
CA GLN A 10 3.95 -5.20 2.22
C GLN A 10 4.99 -4.37 1.51
N ARG A 11 6.26 -4.74 1.67
CA ARG A 11 7.38 -4.10 0.97
C ARG A 11 7.38 -4.53 -0.50
N GLY A 12 7.42 -3.59 -1.43
CA GLY A 12 7.59 -3.87 -2.85
C GLY A 12 9.06 -4.06 -3.25
N PRO A 13 9.30 -4.51 -4.49
CA PRO A 13 10.65 -4.62 -5.05
C PRO A 13 11.32 -3.24 -5.24
N ASP A 14 10.53 -2.15 -5.27
CA ASP A 14 11.02 -0.78 -5.32
C ASP A 14 11.44 -0.22 -3.95
N GLY A 15 11.40 -1.05 -2.91
CA GLY A 15 11.79 -0.70 -1.55
C GLY A 15 10.75 0.10 -0.77
N LYS A 16 9.60 0.45 -1.36
CA LYS A 16 8.49 1.13 -0.67
C LYS A 16 7.60 0.12 0.05
N ILE A 17 6.79 0.60 1.00
CA ILE A 17 5.73 -0.22 1.60
C ILE A 17 4.38 0.21 1.03
N TYR A 18 3.60 -0.77 0.58
CA TYR A 18 2.24 -0.58 0.09
C TYR A 18 1.23 -0.98 1.16
N VAL A 19 0.14 -0.23 1.22
CA VAL A 19 -0.91 -0.36 2.23
C VAL A 19 -2.22 -0.74 1.56
N ALA A 20 -2.73 -1.90 1.91
CA ALA A 20 -4.05 -2.36 1.48
C ALA A 20 -5.14 -1.56 2.21
N ARG A 21 -6.10 -1.05 1.45
CA ARG A 21 -7.22 -0.24 1.96
C ARG A 21 -8.49 -0.84 1.39
N GLU A 22 -9.38 -1.34 2.24
CA GLU A 22 -10.55 -2.08 1.77
C GLU A 22 -11.38 -1.22 0.81
N ASP A 23 -11.68 -1.78 -0.35
CA ASP A 23 -12.56 -1.18 -1.33
C ASP A 23 -12.08 0.19 -1.86
N ASN A 24 -10.77 0.40 -1.92
CA ASN A 24 -10.17 1.62 -2.44
C ASN A 24 -9.59 1.42 -3.85
N SER A 25 -9.67 2.43 -4.73
CA SER A 25 -9.02 2.41 -6.05
C SER A 25 -7.50 2.66 -5.99
N PHE A 26 -6.98 2.94 -4.81
CA PHE A 26 -5.57 3.17 -4.53
C PHE A 26 -5.04 2.27 -3.42
N LEU A 27 -3.73 2.00 -3.45
CA LEU A 27 -2.99 1.60 -2.27
C LEU A 27 -2.37 2.82 -1.62
N GLY A 28 -2.30 2.80 -0.29
CA GLY A 28 -1.42 3.71 0.41
C GLY A 28 0.04 3.35 0.12
N VAL A 29 0.94 4.33 0.16
CA VAL A 29 2.36 4.14 -0.10
C VAL A 29 3.17 4.85 0.96
N ILE A 30 4.10 4.15 1.59
CA ILE A 30 5.17 4.72 2.41
C ILE A 30 6.42 4.76 1.53
N ALA A 31 6.83 5.95 1.10
CA ALA A 31 7.94 6.12 0.17
C ALA A 31 9.32 5.99 0.83
N GLN A 32 9.44 6.29 2.12
CA GLN A 32 10.69 6.22 2.88
C GLN A 32 10.51 5.38 4.16
N PRO A 33 10.46 4.04 4.07
CA PRO A 33 10.08 3.18 5.20
C PRO A 33 10.98 3.29 6.45
N ASN A 34 12.24 3.69 6.27
CA ASN A 34 13.21 3.83 7.37
C ASN A 34 13.23 5.24 7.98
N ALA A 35 12.48 6.19 7.44
CA ALA A 35 12.43 7.55 7.97
C ALA A 35 11.37 7.67 9.07
N SER A 36 11.71 8.36 10.16
CA SER A 36 10.87 8.41 11.36
C SER A 36 9.65 9.32 11.21
N GLY A 37 8.51 8.86 11.71
CA GLY A 37 7.29 9.67 11.81
C GLY A 37 6.82 10.19 10.45
N THR A 38 6.56 11.49 10.35
CA THR A 38 6.10 12.14 9.11
C THR A 38 7.12 12.08 7.98
N ALA A 39 8.41 11.88 8.30
CA ALA A 39 9.46 11.74 7.29
C ALA A 39 9.31 10.43 6.48
N CYS A 40 8.51 9.46 6.92
CA CYS A 40 8.27 8.25 6.14
C CYS A 40 7.52 8.50 4.80
N SER A 41 6.98 9.71 4.62
CA SER A 41 6.32 10.15 3.40
C SER A 41 5.18 9.21 2.97
N TYR A 42 4.22 8.99 3.88
CA TYR A 42 3.01 8.22 3.60
C TYR A 42 2.03 9.02 2.74
N VAL A 43 1.46 8.37 1.72
CA VAL A 43 0.44 8.92 0.84
C VAL A 43 -0.71 7.92 0.73
N ASP A 44 -1.91 8.31 1.14
CA ASP A 44 -3.11 7.46 1.12
C ASP A 44 -3.48 6.97 -0.29
N ASP A 45 -3.38 7.85 -1.29
CA ASP A 45 -3.69 7.55 -2.68
C ASP A 45 -2.40 7.43 -3.53
N GLY A 46 -1.41 6.71 -2.98
CA GLY A 46 -0.06 6.67 -3.52
C GLY A 46 0.13 5.80 -4.77
N LEU A 47 -0.65 4.72 -4.93
CA LEU A 47 -0.61 3.87 -6.13
C LEU A 47 -2.02 3.61 -6.68
N LYS A 48 -2.28 4.06 -7.91
CA LYS A 48 -3.55 3.82 -8.61
C LYS A 48 -3.61 2.39 -9.15
N LEU A 49 -4.70 1.67 -8.89
CA LEU A 49 -4.88 0.27 -9.28
C LEU A 49 -5.43 0.05 -10.70
N GLY A 50 -5.65 1.14 -11.47
CA GLY A 50 -6.06 1.06 -12.87
C GLY A 50 -7.47 0.48 -13.07
N GLY A 51 -8.44 0.89 -12.25
CA GLY A 51 -9.83 0.41 -12.32
C GLY A 51 -10.11 -0.80 -11.41
N ARG A 52 -9.08 -1.41 -10.83
CA ARG A 52 -9.22 -2.44 -9.78
C ARG A 52 -9.43 -1.80 -8.41
N ARG A 53 -9.94 -2.59 -7.45
CA ARG A 53 -10.13 -2.18 -6.06
C ARG A 53 -9.27 -3.02 -5.13
N SER A 54 -8.63 -2.36 -4.18
CA SER A 54 -7.90 -3.00 -3.10
C SER A 54 -8.87 -3.72 -2.16
N LYS A 55 -8.39 -4.79 -1.54
CA LYS A 55 -9.09 -5.51 -0.47
C LYS A 55 -8.19 -5.47 0.75
N LEU A 56 -8.26 -6.47 1.62
CA LEU A 56 -7.47 -6.49 2.86
C LEU A 56 -6.08 -7.11 2.69
N GLY A 57 -5.81 -7.77 1.55
CA GLY A 57 -4.54 -8.44 1.27
C GLY A 57 -3.79 -7.84 0.09
N LEU A 58 -2.50 -8.17 0.02
CA LEU A 58 -1.63 -7.89 -1.12
C LEU A 58 -1.09 -9.22 -1.66
N PRO A 59 -0.79 -9.33 -2.97
CA PRO A 59 -0.19 -10.53 -3.53
C PRO A 59 1.13 -10.86 -2.83
N GLY A 60 1.35 -12.16 -2.56
CA GLY A 60 2.66 -12.64 -2.13
C GLY A 60 3.75 -12.23 -3.14
N PHE A 61 5.00 -12.13 -2.68
CA PHE A 61 6.13 -11.84 -3.56
C PHE A 61 6.15 -12.84 -4.73
N VAL A 62 5.98 -12.34 -5.96
CA VAL A 62 6.36 -13.10 -7.15
C VAL A 62 7.87 -12.95 -7.26
N VAL A 63 8.61 -13.87 -6.66
CA VAL A 63 10.02 -14.08 -7.01
C VAL A 63 10.00 -14.82 -8.34
N GLU A 64 10.22 -14.12 -9.45
CA GLU A 64 10.63 -14.83 -10.67
C GLU A 64 12.00 -15.47 -10.37
N PRO A 65 12.16 -16.79 -10.61
CA PRO A 65 13.39 -17.52 -10.36
C PRO A 65 14.56 -17.04 -11.22
#